data_AF-A0AAW2N3W9-F1
#
_entry.id   AF-A0AAW2N3W9-F1
#
_cell.length_a   1.000
_cell.length_b   1.000
_cell.length_c   1.000
_cell.angle_alpha   90.00
_cell.angle_beta   90.00
_cell.angle_gamma   90.00
#
_symmetry.space_group_name_H-M   'P 1'
#
loop_
_entity.id
_entity.type
_entity.pdbx_description
1 polymer ?
#
loop_
_entity_poly.entity_id
_entity_poly.type
_entity_poly.pdbx_seq_one_letter_code
_entity_poly.pdbx_strand_id
1 'polypeptide(L)'
;MKQFVIDGNKVVLSVSGPDTRVDEAEFEENEVYSVDIVTSTGEGKLSPKDESVSVHISEISQKFPIMPFSARALEEKRARLGLVECVNHDLLQPYPVLHEKPGDLVAHIKFTVLLMPNGSDRITTHHLQELQNTKTVDDPEIKAWLALPTKTKKKGGGKKKKGKKGEKADTADAEAMDTAPNGAASEE
;
A
#
# COMPACT_ATOMS: atom_id res chain seq x y z
N MET A 1 2.25 13.60 -0.93
CA MET A 1 1.12 14.00 -0.06
C MET A 1 1.54 15.14 0.84
N LYS A 2 0.63 16.09 1.11
CA LYS A 2 0.80 17.17 2.10
C LYS A 2 -0.45 17.23 2.98
N GLN A 3 -0.41 18.05 4.03
CA GLN A 3 -1.61 18.31 4.83
C GLN A 3 -2.73 18.80 3.89
N PHE A 4 -3.88 18.15 3.95
CA PHE A 4 -5.05 18.44 3.11
C PHE A 4 -4.85 18.27 1.59
N VAL A 5 -3.77 17.60 1.15
CA VAL A 5 -3.48 17.33 -0.26
C VAL A 5 -3.08 15.87 -0.43
N ILE A 6 -4.00 15.07 -0.97
CA ILE A 6 -3.79 13.63 -1.22
C ILE A 6 -3.02 13.45 -2.51
N ASP A 7 -3.46 14.10 -3.59
CA ASP A 7 -2.81 14.04 -4.89
C ASP A 7 -1.81 15.20 -5.00
N GLY A 8 -0.52 14.88 -4.85
CA GLY A 8 0.56 15.87 -4.95
C GLY A 8 1.11 16.00 -6.36
N ASN A 9 1.83 17.09 -6.65
CA ASN A 9 2.41 17.33 -7.97
C ASN A 9 3.52 16.33 -8.34
N LYS A 10 4.30 15.86 -7.35
CA LYS A 10 5.33 14.83 -7.55
C LYS A 10 4.66 13.46 -7.61
N VAL A 11 4.55 12.89 -8.80
CA VAL A 11 3.91 11.59 -9.06
C VAL A 11 4.90 10.66 -9.77
N VAL A 12 4.84 9.37 -9.46
CA VAL A 12 5.62 8.34 -10.16
C VAL A 12 4.64 7.47 -10.94
N LEU A 13 4.79 7.41 -12.27
CA LEU A 13 3.98 6.55 -13.12
C LEU A 13 4.70 5.23 -13.37
N SER A 14 3.98 4.12 -13.17
CA SER A 14 4.48 2.77 -13.52
C SER A 14 4.57 2.57 -15.03
N VAL A 15 3.59 3.12 -15.77
CA VAL A 15 3.55 3.10 -17.24
C VAL A 15 3.26 4.50 -17.74
N SER A 16 4.16 5.06 -18.55
CA SER A 16 3.98 6.35 -19.20
C SER A 16 3.15 6.20 -20.48
N GLY A 17 2.09 6.98 -20.63
CA GLY A 17 1.34 7.12 -21.89
C GLY A 17 1.69 8.43 -22.61
N PRO A 18 1.31 8.57 -23.89
CA PRO A 18 1.48 9.84 -24.61
C PRO A 18 0.66 10.98 -23.98
N ASP A 19 -0.50 10.66 -23.39
CA ASP A 19 -1.41 11.62 -22.75
C ASP A 19 -1.09 11.85 -21.25
N THR A 20 -0.27 10.99 -20.65
CA THR A 20 0.08 11.05 -19.21
C THR A 20 1.57 11.29 -19.04
N ARG A 21 1.96 12.56 -19.08
CA ARG A 21 3.33 13.01 -18.77
C ARG A 21 3.37 13.60 -17.38
N VAL A 22 4.42 13.25 -16.64
CA VAL A 22 4.74 13.84 -15.34
C VAL A 22 6.13 14.44 -15.44
N ASP A 23 6.31 15.58 -14.78
CA ASP A 23 7.60 16.25 -14.72
C ASP A 23 8.61 15.42 -13.94
N GLU A 24 9.86 15.46 -14.38
CA GLU A 24 10.97 14.85 -13.63
C GLU A 24 11.11 15.57 -12.28
N ALA A 25 11.20 14.78 -11.21
CA ALA A 25 11.32 15.30 -9.85
C ALA A 25 12.26 14.43 -9.03
N GLU A 26 13.03 15.08 -8.16
CA GLU A 26 13.86 14.40 -7.17
C GLU A 26 13.10 14.24 -5.84
N PHE A 27 13.36 13.13 -5.16
CA PHE A 27 12.84 12.86 -3.82
C PHE A 27 13.59 13.67 -2.78
N GLU A 28 12.87 14.29 -1.85
CA GLU A 28 13.41 15.11 -0.78
C GLU A 28 13.13 14.51 0.61
N GLU A 29 13.96 14.89 1.59
CA GLU A 29 13.73 14.53 2.98
C GLU A 29 12.44 15.16 3.51
N ASN A 30 11.75 14.42 4.37
CA ASN A 30 10.45 14.75 4.98
C ASN A 30 9.27 14.78 4.00
N GLU A 31 9.43 14.23 2.81
CA GLU A 31 8.31 13.99 1.91
C GLU A 31 7.53 12.73 2.26
N VAL A 32 6.25 12.73 1.91
CA VAL A 32 5.32 11.61 2.16
C VAL A 32 4.71 11.17 0.85
N TYR A 33 4.79 9.87 0.56
CA TYR A 33 4.29 9.27 -0.67
C TYR A 33 3.30 8.15 -0.37
N SER A 34 2.18 8.15 -1.09
CA SER A 34 1.31 6.98 -1.20
C SER A 34 1.78 6.16 -2.39
N VAL A 35 2.41 5.02 -2.12
CA VAL A 35 2.81 4.06 -3.14
C VAL A 35 1.61 3.20 -3.47
N ASP A 36 1.21 3.24 -4.73
CA ASP A 36 0.09 2.50 -5.28
C ASP A 36 0.60 1.56 -6.38
N ILE A 37 0.57 0.25 -6.10
CA ILE A 37 1.02 -0.79 -7.02
C ILE A 37 -0.20 -1.59 -7.47
N VAL A 38 -0.54 -1.46 -8.74
CA VAL A 38 -1.60 -2.24 -9.39
C VAL A 38 -0.95 -3.10 -10.47
N THR A 39 -1.28 -4.39 -10.49
CA THR A 39 -0.80 -5.33 -11.50
C THR A 39 -1.95 -6.22 -11.94
N SER A 40 -1.97 -6.56 -13.23
CA SER A 40 -3.00 -7.37 -13.87
C SER A 40 -2.36 -8.58 -14.54
N THR A 41 -3.10 -9.70 -14.62
CA THR A 41 -2.73 -10.85 -15.46
C THR A 41 -3.07 -10.65 -16.93
N GLY A 42 -3.92 -9.66 -17.24
CA GLY A 42 -4.37 -9.31 -18.58
C GLY A 42 -3.43 -8.34 -19.31
N GLU A 43 -3.99 -7.61 -20.27
CA GLU A 43 -3.24 -6.66 -21.13
C GLU A 43 -2.95 -5.31 -20.44
N GLY A 44 -3.48 -5.06 -19.24
CA GLY A 44 -3.33 -3.79 -18.54
C GLY A 44 -4.13 -2.64 -19.17
N LYS A 45 -5.00 -2.94 -20.16
CA LYS A 45 -5.92 -1.97 -20.77
C LYS A 45 -7.21 -1.94 -19.98
N LEU A 46 -7.24 -1.01 -19.04
CA LEU A 46 -8.41 -0.80 -18.20
C LEU A 46 -9.50 -0.07 -18.98
N SER A 47 -10.69 -0.68 -19.03
CA SER A 47 -11.88 -0.02 -19.58
C SER A 47 -12.58 0.75 -18.47
N PRO A 48 -12.85 2.06 -18.65
CA PRO A 48 -13.68 2.80 -17.71
C PRO A 48 -15.11 2.29 -17.81
N LYS A 49 -15.73 2.02 -16.68
CA LYS A 49 -17.20 1.91 -16.60
C LYS A 49 -17.72 3.12 -15.84
N ASP A 50 -18.59 3.88 -16.49
CA ASP A 50 -19.26 5.02 -15.89
C ASP A 50 -20.26 4.53 -14.85
N GLU A 51 -19.95 4.80 -13.58
CA GLU A 51 -20.94 4.77 -12.51
C GLU A 51 -21.19 6.20 -12.05
N SER A 52 -22.34 6.75 -12.45
CA SER A 52 -22.79 8.07 -12.04
C SER A 52 -23.51 7.99 -10.70
N VAL A 53 -23.13 8.89 -9.79
CA VAL A 53 -23.88 9.09 -8.55
C VAL A 53 -24.14 10.58 -8.37
N SER A 54 -24.14 11.17 -7.18
CA SER A 54 -24.58 12.56 -6.98
C SER A 54 -24.45 13.25 -5.64
N VAL A 55 -24.40 14.61 -5.63
CA VAL A 55 -24.55 15.40 -4.39
C VAL A 55 -24.98 16.87 -4.59
N HIS A 56 -25.39 17.49 -3.47
CA HIS A 56 -25.33 18.93 -3.20
C HIS A 56 -23.93 19.37 -2.70
N ILE A 57 -23.29 20.32 -3.39
CA ILE A 57 -21.90 20.78 -3.11
C ILE A 57 -21.71 21.29 -1.67
N SER A 58 -22.74 21.88 -1.05
CA SER A 58 -22.68 22.41 0.31
C SER A 58 -22.48 21.33 1.37
N GLU A 59 -23.15 20.18 1.22
CA GLU A 59 -22.99 19.04 2.12
C GLU A 59 -21.59 18.42 1.96
N ILE A 60 -21.08 18.32 0.73
CA ILE A 60 -19.71 17.85 0.47
C ILE A 60 -18.70 18.79 1.12
N SER A 61 -18.80 20.10 0.88
CA SER A 61 -17.83 21.07 1.39
C SER A 61 -17.71 21.05 2.91
N GLN A 62 -18.80 20.74 3.61
CA GLN A 62 -18.82 20.61 5.07
C GLN A 62 -18.31 19.25 5.56
N LYS A 63 -18.78 18.13 4.96
CA LYS A 63 -18.47 16.78 5.43
C LYS A 63 -17.16 16.22 4.87
N PHE A 64 -16.83 16.56 3.62
CA PHE A 64 -15.73 16.02 2.83
C PHE A 64 -14.99 17.15 2.09
N PRO A 65 -14.32 18.09 2.78
CA PRO A 65 -13.80 19.31 2.17
C PRO A 65 -12.82 19.06 1.02
N ILE A 66 -11.86 18.15 1.25
CA ILE A 66 -10.78 17.81 0.31
C ILE A 66 -10.56 16.28 0.23
N MET A 67 -11.35 15.51 0.98
CA MET A 67 -11.19 14.07 1.09
C MET A 67 -12.13 13.37 0.09
N PRO A 68 -11.68 12.31 -0.59
CA PRO A 68 -12.52 11.45 -1.39
C PRO A 68 -13.68 10.91 -0.56
N PHE A 69 -14.85 10.86 -1.17
CA PHE A 69 -16.06 10.34 -0.54
C PHE A 69 -16.75 9.36 -1.47
N SER A 70 -17.45 8.40 -0.89
CA SER A 70 -18.40 7.59 -1.64
C SER A 70 -19.72 8.34 -1.72
N ALA A 71 -20.36 8.33 -2.88
CA ALA A 71 -21.67 8.92 -2.99
C ALA A 71 -22.77 8.18 -2.18
N ARG A 72 -22.47 7.01 -1.59
CA ARG A 72 -23.33 6.36 -0.59
C ARG A 72 -23.31 7.06 0.77
N ALA A 73 -22.29 7.86 1.06
CA ALA A 73 -22.15 8.59 2.33
C ALA A 73 -23.05 9.85 2.41
N LEU A 74 -23.84 10.08 1.36
CA LEU A 74 -24.68 11.26 1.20
C LEU A 74 -26.10 10.91 1.58
N GLU A 75 -26.74 11.78 2.35
CA GLU A 75 -28.02 11.47 2.99
C GLU A 75 -29.19 11.45 1.99
N GLU A 76 -29.04 12.12 0.84
CA GLU A 76 -30.15 12.37 -0.05
C GLU A 76 -30.27 11.36 -1.20
N LYS A 77 -31.38 10.59 -1.19
CA LYS A 77 -31.74 9.61 -2.24
C LYS A 77 -31.89 10.21 -3.64
N ARG A 78 -32.17 11.52 -3.72
CA ARG A 78 -32.40 12.26 -4.96
C ARG A 78 -31.17 12.83 -5.59
N ALA A 79 -30.02 12.64 -4.97
CA ALA A 79 -28.86 13.35 -5.40
C ALA A 79 -28.61 13.08 -6.92
N ARG A 80 -28.88 11.87 -7.50
CA ARG A 80 -28.22 11.27 -8.73
C ARG A 80 -28.03 12.16 -9.96
N LEU A 81 -28.82 13.22 -10.11
CA LEU A 81 -28.65 14.19 -11.19
C LEU A 81 -27.52 15.21 -10.96
N GLY A 82 -27.21 15.58 -9.71
CA GLY A 82 -26.33 16.72 -9.40
C GLY A 82 -24.82 16.48 -9.51
N LEU A 83 -24.30 15.25 -9.34
CA LEU A 83 -22.85 15.01 -9.56
C LEU A 83 -22.51 15.11 -11.04
N VAL A 84 -23.41 14.71 -11.93
CA VAL A 84 -23.13 14.78 -13.37
C VAL A 84 -22.83 16.23 -13.76
N GLU A 85 -23.60 17.18 -13.23
CA GLU A 85 -23.34 18.60 -13.40
C GLU A 85 -22.02 19.02 -12.73
N CYS A 86 -21.76 18.60 -11.48
CA CYS A 86 -20.52 18.95 -10.77
C CYS A 86 -19.26 18.40 -11.45
N VAL A 87 -19.33 17.20 -12.02
CA VAL A 87 -18.24 16.58 -12.79
C VAL A 87 -18.07 17.29 -14.13
N ASN A 88 -19.18 17.58 -14.84
CA ASN A 88 -19.15 18.30 -16.11
C ASN A 88 -18.63 19.75 -15.99
N HIS A 89 -18.75 20.35 -14.81
CA HIS A 89 -18.25 21.69 -14.50
C HIS A 89 -16.94 21.68 -13.69
N ASP A 90 -16.21 20.55 -13.67
CA ASP A 90 -14.90 20.40 -13.02
C ASP A 90 -14.87 20.76 -11.52
N LEU A 91 -16.02 20.70 -10.84
CA LEU A 91 -16.13 20.92 -9.40
C LEU A 91 -15.73 19.66 -8.62
N LEU A 92 -15.87 18.49 -9.24
CA LEU A 92 -15.54 17.20 -8.66
C LEU A 92 -14.78 16.34 -9.66
N GLN A 93 -13.65 15.80 -9.22
CA GLN A 93 -12.86 14.85 -10.01
C GLN A 93 -13.34 13.43 -9.71
N PRO A 94 -13.88 12.69 -10.70
CA PRO A 94 -14.31 11.32 -10.49
C PRO A 94 -13.10 10.37 -10.38
N TYR A 95 -13.23 9.35 -9.53
CA TYR A 95 -12.33 8.19 -9.52
C TYR A 95 -13.03 7.03 -10.24
N PRO A 96 -12.81 6.84 -11.56
CA PRO A 96 -13.53 5.85 -12.34
C PRO A 96 -13.21 4.43 -11.87
N VAL A 97 -14.23 3.56 -11.88
CA VAL A 97 -14.02 2.14 -11.61
C VAL A 97 -13.49 1.49 -12.88
N LEU A 98 -12.29 0.97 -12.77
CA LEU A 98 -11.56 0.35 -13.87
C LEU A 98 -11.69 -1.17 -13.77
N HIS A 99 -11.99 -1.80 -14.90
CA HIS A 99 -12.10 -3.25 -14.98
C HIS A 99 -11.18 -3.84 -16.05
N GLU A 100 -10.66 -5.02 -15.72
CA GLU A 100 -10.02 -5.93 -16.66
C GLU A 100 -11.03 -6.83 -17.37
N LYS A 101 -10.57 -7.54 -18.40
CA LYS A 101 -11.40 -8.50 -19.14
C LYS A 101 -11.95 -9.59 -18.21
N PRO A 102 -13.18 -10.07 -18.42
CA PRO A 102 -13.74 -11.15 -17.61
C PRO A 102 -12.83 -12.39 -17.62
N GLY A 103 -12.38 -12.82 -16.45
CA GLY A 103 -11.46 -13.96 -16.28
C GLY A 103 -10.03 -13.58 -15.88
N ASP A 104 -9.64 -12.31 -16.05
CA ASP A 104 -8.35 -11.80 -15.59
C ASP A 104 -8.41 -11.34 -14.12
N LEU A 105 -7.25 -11.39 -13.45
CA LEU A 105 -7.10 -11.04 -12.04
C LEU A 105 -6.28 -9.75 -11.91
N VAL A 106 -6.72 -8.90 -10.97
CA VAL A 106 -6.03 -7.66 -10.62
C VAL A 106 -5.59 -7.74 -9.15
N ALA A 107 -4.30 -7.49 -8.91
CA ALA A 107 -3.72 -7.36 -7.59
C ALA A 107 -3.42 -5.89 -7.31
N HIS A 108 -3.84 -5.42 -6.13
CA HIS A 108 -3.68 -4.03 -5.72
C HIS A 108 -3.04 -3.97 -4.33
N ILE A 109 -1.90 -3.31 -4.22
CA ILE A 109 -1.21 -3.06 -2.96
C ILE A 109 -0.94 -1.57 -2.84
N LYS A 110 -1.51 -0.96 -1.80
CA LYS A 110 -1.32 0.46 -1.47
C LYS A 110 -0.65 0.58 -0.11
N PHE A 111 0.33 1.47 0.01
CA PHE A 111 0.88 1.83 1.31
C PHE A 111 1.49 3.23 1.31
N THR A 112 1.58 3.85 2.47
CA THR A 112 2.20 5.17 2.65
C THR A 112 3.61 5.02 3.22
N VAL A 113 4.55 5.74 2.61
CA VAL A 113 5.95 5.86 3.02
C VAL A 113 6.28 7.31 3.39
N LEU A 114 7.03 7.47 4.48
CA LEU A 114 7.65 8.72 4.89
C LEU A 114 9.13 8.64 4.54
N LEU A 115 9.64 9.65 3.85
CA LEU A 115 11.06 9.79 3.57
C LEU A 115 11.72 10.55 4.72
N MET A 116 12.23 9.82 5.72
CA MET A 116 12.90 10.45 6.85
C MET A 116 14.42 10.51 6.59
N PRO A 117 15.18 11.42 7.24
CA PRO A 117 16.64 11.48 7.09
C PRO A 117 17.37 10.19 7.51
N ASN A 118 16.70 9.31 8.28
CA ASN A 118 17.23 8.00 8.69
C ASN A 118 16.83 6.86 7.74
N GLY A 119 16.09 7.14 6.66
CA GLY A 119 15.60 6.18 5.67
C GLY A 119 14.08 6.19 5.53
N SER A 120 13.59 5.39 4.59
CA SER A 120 12.15 5.33 4.28
C SER A 120 11.38 4.51 5.31
N ASP A 121 10.39 5.12 5.94
CA ASP A 121 9.50 4.45 6.89
C ASP A 121 8.14 4.15 6.28
N ARG A 122 7.73 2.87 6.32
CA ARG A 122 6.42 2.44 5.84
C ARG A 122 5.44 2.45 7.01
N ILE A 123 4.47 3.35 6.98
CA ILE A 123 3.53 3.55 8.08
C ILE A 123 2.26 2.72 7.99
N THR A 124 1.80 2.40 6.77
CA THR A 124 0.63 1.56 6.56
C THR A 124 1.07 0.21 6.02
N THR A 125 0.60 -0.86 6.63
CA THR A 125 0.88 -2.24 6.21
C THR A 125 -0.40 -3.01 6.06
N HIS A 126 -0.41 -3.93 5.10
CA HIS A 126 -1.50 -4.86 4.86
C HIS A 126 -0.99 -6.28 5.08
N HIS A 127 -1.87 -7.17 5.53
CA HIS A 127 -1.55 -8.59 5.63
C HIS A 127 -1.40 -9.15 4.21
N LEU A 128 -0.19 -9.63 3.90
CA LEU A 128 0.09 -10.27 2.62
C LEU A 128 -0.57 -11.64 2.59
N GLN A 129 -1.26 -11.94 1.50
CA GLN A 129 -1.79 -13.27 1.25
C GLN A 129 -0.63 -14.23 0.98
N GLU A 130 -0.66 -15.41 1.61
CA GLU A 130 0.29 -16.47 1.30
C GLU A 130 0.00 -17.01 -0.11
N LEU A 131 0.94 -16.82 -1.01
CA LEU A 131 0.84 -17.23 -2.41
C LEU A 131 1.88 -18.30 -2.69
N GLN A 132 1.44 -19.39 -3.33
CA GLN A 132 2.33 -20.41 -3.86
C GLN A 132 2.77 -19.99 -5.26
N ASN A 133 3.92 -19.33 -5.34
CA ASN A 133 4.41 -18.77 -6.59
C ASN A 133 4.95 -19.88 -7.49
N THR A 134 4.40 -20.01 -8.70
CA THR A 134 4.89 -20.94 -9.73
C THR A 134 6.01 -20.36 -10.58
N LYS A 135 6.15 -19.03 -10.61
CA LYS A 135 7.14 -18.30 -11.39
C LYS A 135 8.09 -17.55 -10.46
N THR A 136 9.38 -17.61 -10.75
CA THR A 136 10.44 -16.87 -10.05
C THR A 136 10.91 -15.69 -10.90
N VAL A 137 11.40 -14.64 -10.24
CA VAL A 137 12.10 -13.55 -10.94
C VAL A 137 13.49 -14.07 -11.28
N ASP A 138 13.92 -13.96 -12.54
CA ASP A 138 15.22 -14.49 -12.98
C ASP A 138 16.28 -13.40 -13.18
N ASP A 139 15.85 -12.16 -13.41
CA ASP A 139 16.72 -11.03 -13.68
C ASP A 139 17.67 -10.73 -12.49
N PRO A 140 18.99 -10.70 -12.72
CA PRO A 140 19.98 -10.49 -11.67
C PRO A 140 19.94 -9.07 -11.08
N GLU A 141 19.57 -8.05 -11.84
CA GLU A 141 19.50 -6.66 -11.38
C GLU A 141 18.31 -6.46 -10.45
N ILE A 142 17.14 -6.99 -10.82
CA ILE A 142 15.94 -6.93 -9.97
C ILE A 142 16.15 -7.70 -8.67
N LYS A 143 16.81 -8.87 -8.72
CA LYS A 143 17.21 -9.60 -7.51
C LYS A 143 18.11 -8.78 -6.61
N ALA A 144 19.05 -8.03 -7.18
CA ALA A 144 19.93 -7.16 -6.40
C ALA A 144 19.12 -6.07 -5.69
N TRP A 145 18.16 -5.43 -6.36
CA TRP A 145 17.28 -4.41 -5.74
C TRP A 145 16.39 -4.98 -4.64
N LEU A 146 15.79 -6.16 -4.85
CA LEU A 146 14.94 -6.82 -3.86
C LEU A 146 15.72 -7.23 -2.59
N ALA A 147 17.02 -7.46 -2.69
CA ALA A 147 17.89 -7.77 -1.56
C ALA A 147 18.32 -6.52 -0.76
N LEU A 148 18.14 -5.30 -1.29
CA LEU A 148 18.54 -4.08 -0.60
C LEU A 148 17.62 -3.82 0.61
N PRO A 149 18.19 -3.38 1.75
CA PRO A 149 17.39 -3.03 2.91
C PRO A 149 16.67 -1.70 2.67
N THR A 150 15.39 -1.64 3.01
CA THR A 150 14.56 -0.42 2.90
C THR A 150 14.87 0.63 3.97
N LYS A 151 15.49 0.23 5.09
CA LYS A 151 16.00 1.15 6.12
C LYS A 151 17.51 1.01 6.27
N THR A 152 18.21 2.14 6.32
CA THR A 152 19.63 2.12 6.65
C THR A 152 19.80 1.71 8.11
N LYS A 153 20.41 0.55 8.37
CA LYS A 153 20.86 0.24 9.73
C LYS A 153 21.96 1.24 10.07
N LYS A 154 21.65 2.27 10.85
CA LYS A 154 22.66 3.10 11.51
C LYS A 154 23.64 2.15 12.21
N LYS A 155 24.88 2.12 11.74
CA LYS A 155 25.96 1.32 12.31
C LYS A 155 26.27 1.90 13.70
N GLY A 156 25.55 1.44 14.72
CA GLY A 156 25.82 1.77 16.11
C GLY A 156 27.24 1.34 16.48
N GLY A 157 28.10 2.31 16.79
CA GLY A 157 29.46 2.08 17.22
C GLY A 157 29.52 1.31 18.54
N GLY A 158 30.22 0.18 18.53
CA GLY A 158 30.62 -0.57 19.71
C GLY A 158 31.93 -1.31 19.43
N LYS A 159 33.04 -0.78 19.95
CA LYS A 159 34.42 -1.27 19.74
C LYS A 159 34.72 -2.43 20.70
N LYS A 160 35.15 -3.57 20.14
CA LYS A 160 35.97 -4.68 20.69
C LYS A 160 35.57 -5.31 22.04
N LYS A 161 35.32 -6.62 21.99
CA LYS A 161 36.11 -7.58 22.79
C LYS A 161 36.43 -8.85 21.98
N LYS A 162 37.72 -8.96 21.64
CA LYS A 162 38.37 -10.15 21.07
C LYS A 162 38.62 -11.12 22.23
N GLY A 163 38.16 -12.35 22.13
CA GLY A 163 38.46 -13.44 23.07
C GLY A 163 38.32 -14.78 22.37
N LYS A 164 39.44 -15.47 22.19
CA LYS A 164 39.62 -16.75 21.47
C LYS A 164 39.74 -17.89 22.48
N LYS A 165 38.95 -18.95 22.32
CA LYS A 165 39.13 -20.38 22.75
C LYS A 165 37.73 -20.99 22.80
N GLY A 166 37.43 -22.21 22.38
CA GLY A 166 38.21 -23.37 21.94
C GLY A 166 37.21 -24.54 21.90
N GLU A 167 37.41 -25.44 20.97
CA GLU A 167 36.62 -26.64 20.67
C GLU A 167 36.55 -27.64 21.85
N LYS A 168 35.35 -28.21 22.13
CA LYS A 168 35.16 -29.64 22.45
C LYS A 168 33.67 -30.05 22.47
N ALA A 169 33.48 -31.31 22.10
CA ALA A 169 32.25 -31.99 21.71
C ALA A 169 31.42 -32.59 22.86
N ASP A 170 30.20 -32.99 22.48
CA ASP A 170 29.28 -34.03 22.99
C ASP A 170 28.73 -33.95 24.42
N THR A 171 27.39 -33.96 24.54
CA THR A 171 26.61 -35.21 24.78
C THR A 171 25.11 -34.94 24.70
N ALA A 172 24.38 -35.88 24.10
CA ALA A 172 22.93 -36.01 24.13
C ALA A 172 22.43 -36.61 25.45
N ASP A 173 21.23 -36.21 25.89
CA ASP A 173 20.17 -37.01 26.53
C ASP A 173 18.95 -36.05 26.68
N ALA A 174 17.87 -36.22 25.92
CA ALA A 174 16.71 -37.07 26.22
C ALA A 174 16.01 -36.71 27.55
N GLU A 175 14.77 -36.21 27.45
CA GLU A 175 13.59 -36.56 28.26
C GLU A 175 12.47 -35.58 27.85
N ALA A 176 11.45 -36.07 27.14
CA ALA A 176 10.27 -36.77 27.65
C ALA A 176 9.16 -35.77 28.00
N MET A 177 8.06 -35.94 27.27
CA MET A 177 6.75 -35.37 27.56
C MET A 177 6.32 -35.78 28.97
N ASP A 178 5.82 -34.84 29.76
CA ASP A 178 4.87 -35.13 30.81
C ASP A 178 3.66 -34.20 30.68
N THR A 179 2.52 -34.86 30.56
CA THR A 179 1.18 -34.28 30.48
C THR A 179 0.48 -34.62 31.79
N ALA A 180 0.06 -33.63 32.56
CA ALA A 180 -0.94 -33.83 33.60
C ALA A 180 -1.46 -32.50 34.19
N PRO A 181 -2.68 -32.51 34.78
CA PRO A 181 -3.71 -31.50 34.53
C PRO A 181 -4.24 -30.83 35.83
N ASN A 182 -5.44 -30.23 35.75
CA ASN A 182 -6.31 -29.57 36.75
C ASN A 182 -6.38 -28.04 36.65
N GLY A 183 -7.54 -27.39 36.68
CA GLY A 183 -8.91 -27.85 36.95
C GLY A 183 -9.79 -26.68 37.45
N ALA A 184 -11.10 -26.94 37.56
CA ALA A 184 -12.22 -26.10 38.06
C ALA A 184 -12.98 -25.31 36.97
N ALA A 185 -14.17 -25.71 36.48
CA ALA A 185 -15.47 -26.11 37.07
C ALA A 185 -16.35 -24.95 37.54
N SER A 186 -17.52 -24.78 36.91
CA SER A 186 -18.84 -24.62 37.56
C SER A 186 -19.96 -24.52 36.51
N GLU A 187 -20.89 -25.48 36.58
CA GLU A 187 -22.22 -25.51 35.95
C GLU A 187 -23.21 -24.61 36.72
N GLU A 188 -24.18 -23.99 36.04
CA GLU A 188 -25.62 -24.29 36.12
C GLU A 188 -26.35 -23.65 34.92
#